data_AF-A0A1L8DM69-F1
#
_entry.id   AF-A0A1L8DM69-F1
#
_cell.length_a   1.000
_cell.length_b   1.000
_cell.length_c   1.000
_cell.angle_alpha   90.00
_cell.angle_beta   90.00
_cell.angle_gamma   90.00
#
_symmetry.space_group_name_H-M   'P 1'
#
loop_
_entity.id
_entity.type
_entity.pdbx_description
1 polymer ?
#
loop_
_entity_poly.entity_id
_entity_poly.type
_entity_poly.pdbx_seq_one_letter_code
_entity_poly.pdbx_strand_id
1 'polypeptide(L)'
;MEKVEYEKFTSNDWKKAQESIRKFVDKNDQKFHFAELTTTGQWKILWESTFGYLDNPDAAPIHKDCLSVVRILSRDKTYLDQCITTEKFNCLLNAANIGPQNGAFTSRVVIEALKCLCNLVFNSKKCQEMCLSNTSTEGIIGRIRFPKENEVEYEIQYFDMKLLFLITALNPQVRKKVRDEGMMYLMEKVQMIMKENQDCDAFFDKQVDLLGEILKVLFNLTVPSDGPIPSEDEQDKHFRTLTGILRDLFMRRATSKEKQQDLWSNCVNLLTSVPTEYFTELTPECDEGFEGRDMSVIDTLLEFLRLRLETKQKVSAQNECLSPILTALVKCVRSSSCLRRYVRSQVLPPLRDVRRRPEDGTELRNYLCRHLTTPALQVRDLVAELLFVMCKENVGRMIKYTGYGNAAGMFANRGLLGGHGNPGEGYSSDSEDSDTEEYKELQHGINPVLGCYEPKRPNIFEGMTEEQKEYEAMQLVSLMDKLQRQGIMQPGRIGPDGRPVPVDHILELQEELPQQQSDHKRKT
;
A
#
# COMPACT_ATOMS: atom_id res chain seq x y z
N MET A 1 1.29 -8.69 42.20
CA MET A 1 2.70 -8.80 42.65
C MET A 1 2.71 -9.38 44.06
N GLU A 2 3.71 -10.19 44.45
CA GLU A 2 3.79 -10.67 45.85
C GLU A 2 3.94 -9.49 46.81
N LYS A 3 3.32 -9.56 47.99
CA LYS A 3 3.22 -8.43 48.93
C LYS A 3 4.59 -7.87 49.33
N VAL A 4 5.54 -8.75 49.64
CA VAL A 4 6.91 -8.36 50.04
C VAL A 4 7.65 -7.64 48.91
N GLU A 5 7.53 -8.14 47.69
CA GLU A 5 8.16 -7.53 46.52
C GLU A 5 7.49 -6.19 46.16
N TYR A 6 6.17 -6.09 46.33
CA TYR A 6 5.43 -4.85 46.14
C TYR A 6 5.87 -3.77 47.14
N GLU A 7 5.97 -4.10 48.43
CA GLU A 7 6.40 -3.17 49.48
C GLU A 7 7.83 -2.67 49.27
N LYS A 8 8.75 -3.55 48.84
CA LYS A 8 10.12 -3.18 48.47
C LYS A 8 10.15 -2.28 47.23
N PHE A 9 9.34 -2.58 46.21
CA PHE A 9 9.27 -1.76 45.00
C PHE A 9 8.82 -0.34 45.33
N THR A 10 7.81 -0.18 46.19
CA THR A 10 7.20 1.11 46.52
C THR A 10 7.84 1.81 47.74
N SER A 11 9.05 1.40 48.15
CA SER A 11 9.65 1.87 49.40
C SER A 11 10.29 3.26 49.34
N ASN A 12 10.29 3.91 48.17
CA ASN A 12 11.01 5.16 47.87
C ASN A 12 12.54 5.10 48.14
N ASP A 13 13.09 3.90 48.24
CA ASP A 13 14.51 3.65 48.46
C ASP A 13 15.00 2.78 47.30
N TRP A 14 15.72 3.40 46.36
CA TRP A 14 16.12 2.75 45.12
C TRP A 14 16.99 1.51 45.36
N LYS A 15 17.76 1.47 46.46
CA LYS A 15 18.61 0.32 46.81
C LYS A 15 17.77 -0.88 47.23
N LYS A 16 16.67 -0.65 47.94
CA LYS A 16 15.71 -1.72 48.33
C LYS A 16 14.83 -2.15 47.16
N ALA A 17 14.46 -1.19 46.30
CA ALA A 17 13.57 -1.44 45.17
C ALA A 17 14.25 -2.16 44.00
N GLN A 18 15.57 -2.03 43.83
CA GLN A 18 16.32 -2.54 42.66
C GLN A 18 16.02 -4.01 42.34
N GLU A 19 16.07 -4.90 43.33
CA GLU A 19 15.84 -6.34 43.10
C GLU A 19 14.38 -6.61 42.71
N SER A 20 13.43 -5.95 43.37
CA SER A 20 12.00 -6.10 43.10
C SER A 20 11.59 -5.56 41.73
N ILE A 21 12.22 -4.46 41.29
CA ILE A 21 12.05 -3.91 39.94
C ILE A 21 12.52 -4.91 38.89
N ARG A 22 13.71 -5.50 39.06
CA ARG A 22 14.24 -6.50 38.12
C ARG A 22 13.36 -7.74 38.02
N LYS A 23 12.95 -8.29 39.17
CA LYS A 23 11.99 -9.41 39.21
C LYS A 23 10.68 -9.08 38.52
N PHE A 24 10.19 -7.85 38.67
CA PHE A 24 8.99 -7.40 37.96
C PHE A 24 9.21 -7.39 36.45
N VAL A 25 10.32 -6.84 35.96
CA VAL A 25 10.64 -6.79 34.53
C VAL A 25 10.74 -8.20 33.96
N ASP A 26 11.54 -9.07 34.57
CA ASP A 26 11.76 -10.44 34.08
C ASP A 26 10.46 -11.25 33.99
N LYS A 27 9.55 -11.07 34.96
CA LYS A 27 8.26 -11.77 34.99
C LYS A 27 7.25 -11.24 33.96
N ASN A 28 7.33 -9.96 33.59
CA ASN A 28 6.26 -9.28 32.85
C ASN A 28 6.70 -8.74 31.47
N ASP A 29 7.94 -8.95 31.04
CA ASP A 29 8.45 -8.37 29.79
C ASP A 29 7.67 -8.78 28.53
N GLN A 30 7.01 -9.93 28.54
CA GLN A 30 6.15 -10.43 27.44
C GLN A 30 4.64 -10.29 27.72
N LYS A 31 4.24 -9.67 28.84
CA LYS A 31 2.83 -9.48 29.21
C LYS A 31 2.28 -8.17 28.58
N PHE A 32 1.07 -8.23 28.04
CA PHE A 32 0.40 -7.12 27.36
C PHE A 32 -0.85 -6.58 28.08
N HIS A 33 -1.42 -7.34 29.02
CA HIS A 33 -2.62 -6.94 29.77
C HIS A 33 -2.40 -7.15 31.27
N PHE A 34 -2.80 -6.18 32.09
CA PHE A 34 -2.51 -6.17 33.53
C PHE A 34 -3.77 -6.07 34.39
N ALA A 35 -4.80 -6.85 34.06
CA ALA A 35 -6.07 -6.91 34.81
C ALA A 35 -5.88 -7.07 36.33
N GLU A 36 -4.91 -7.88 36.76
CA GLU A 36 -4.58 -8.08 38.18
C GLU A 36 -4.09 -6.79 38.86
N LEU A 37 -3.22 -6.02 38.20
CA LEU A 37 -2.65 -4.79 38.76
C LEU A 37 -3.65 -3.64 38.68
N THR A 38 -4.49 -3.61 37.65
CA THR A 38 -5.50 -2.56 37.49
C THR A 38 -6.63 -2.73 38.48
N THR A 39 -7.15 -3.95 38.65
CA THR A 39 -8.23 -4.26 39.61
C THR A 39 -7.82 -3.98 41.06
N THR A 40 -6.55 -4.23 41.41
CA THR A 40 -6.03 -4.01 42.76
C THR A 40 -5.57 -2.57 43.02
N GLY A 41 -5.57 -1.70 42.01
CA GLY A 41 -5.02 -0.34 42.10
C GLY A 41 -3.49 -0.27 42.16
N GLN A 42 -2.79 -1.41 42.22
CA GLN A 42 -1.33 -1.49 42.27
C GLN A 42 -0.66 -0.83 41.07
N TRP A 43 -1.31 -0.86 39.89
CA TRP A 43 -0.78 -0.24 38.67
C TRP A 43 -0.39 1.22 38.88
N LYS A 44 -1.28 2.03 39.49
CA LYS A 44 -1.04 3.46 39.70
C LYS A 44 0.12 3.71 40.64
N ILE A 45 0.21 2.94 41.73
CA ILE A 45 1.26 3.11 42.73
C ILE A 45 2.62 2.71 42.15
N LEU A 46 2.69 1.59 41.43
CA LEU A 46 3.91 1.18 40.74
C LEU A 46 4.36 2.22 39.72
N TRP A 47 3.42 2.81 38.97
CA TRP A 47 3.68 3.89 38.03
C TRP A 47 4.29 5.11 38.74
N GLU A 48 3.63 5.63 39.78
CA GLU A 48 4.14 6.79 40.54
C GLU A 48 5.52 6.52 41.17
N SER A 49 5.70 5.38 41.83
CA SER A 49 7.00 5.01 42.42
C SER A 49 8.11 4.92 41.38
N THR A 50 7.80 4.39 40.19
CA THR A 50 8.79 4.29 39.10
C THR A 50 9.25 5.66 38.62
N PHE A 51 8.34 6.61 38.44
CA PHE A 51 8.71 7.99 38.08
C PHE A 51 9.47 8.69 39.22
N GLY A 52 9.12 8.43 40.47
CA GLY A 52 9.89 8.93 41.63
C GLY A 52 11.35 8.47 41.62
N TYR A 53 11.64 7.26 41.12
CA TYR A 53 13.03 6.81 40.93
C TYR A 53 13.70 7.42 39.69
N LEU A 54 12.97 7.64 38.60
CA LEU A 54 13.50 8.30 37.40
C LEU A 54 13.88 9.76 37.66
N ASP A 55 13.10 10.45 38.49
CA ASP A 55 13.34 11.84 38.87
C ASP A 55 14.50 11.98 39.89
N ASN A 56 14.97 10.86 40.48
CA ASN A 56 16.10 10.86 41.40
C ASN A 56 17.43 10.59 40.67
N PRO A 57 18.37 11.55 40.61
CA PRO A 57 19.67 11.36 39.98
C PRO A 57 20.52 10.26 40.63
N ASP A 58 20.41 10.06 41.95
CA ASP A 58 21.16 9.03 42.69
C ASP A 58 20.70 7.61 42.32
N ALA A 59 19.50 7.48 41.75
CA ALA A 59 18.94 6.22 41.27
C ALA A 59 19.36 5.87 39.83
N ALA A 60 20.33 6.60 39.24
CA ALA A 60 20.87 6.32 37.90
C ALA A 60 21.17 4.82 37.62
N PRO A 61 21.71 4.02 38.57
CA PRO A 61 21.96 2.60 38.35
C PRO A 61 20.72 1.75 38.03
N ILE A 62 19.51 2.23 38.37
CA ILE A 62 18.25 1.52 38.15
C ILE A 62 17.35 2.19 37.10
N HIS A 63 17.75 3.33 36.52
CA HIS A 63 16.93 4.07 35.55
C HIS A 63 16.51 3.22 34.35
N LYS A 64 17.41 2.39 33.80
CA LYS A 64 17.05 1.47 32.70
C LYS A 64 15.96 0.47 33.11
N ASP A 65 16.07 -0.09 34.32
CA ASP A 65 15.10 -1.06 34.81
C ASP A 65 13.75 -0.38 35.10
N CYS A 66 13.77 0.85 35.63
CA CYS A 66 12.59 1.70 35.79
C CYS A 66 11.91 2.00 34.45
N LEU A 67 12.66 2.40 33.42
CA LEU A 67 12.12 2.59 32.07
C LEU A 67 11.54 1.30 31.50
N SER A 68 12.16 0.14 31.79
CA SER A 68 11.58 -1.15 31.38
C SER A 68 10.21 -1.39 32.03
N VAL A 69 10.04 -1.00 33.30
CA VAL A 69 8.73 -1.01 33.97
C VAL A 69 7.75 -0.07 33.29
N VAL A 70 8.14 1.18 32.98
CA VAL A 70 7.28 2.14 32.26
C VAL A 70 6.87 1.59 30.89
N ARG A 71 7.78 0.99 30.12
CA ARG A 71 7.49 0.35 28.84
C ARG A 71 6.47 -0.79 28.99
N ILE A 72 6.62 -1.62 30.03
CA ILE A 72 5.71 -2.75 30.28
C ILE A 72 4.33 -2.25 30.68
N LEU A 73 4.25 -1.32 31.65
CA LEU A 73 2.98 -0.78 32.14
C LEU A 73 2.24 0.05 31.08
N SER A 74 2.96 0.75 30.20
CA SER A 74 2.36 1.58 29.12
C SER A 74 1.73 0.77 27.97
N ARG A 75 1.83 -0.56 27.99
CA ARG A 75 1.06 -1.44 27.09
C ARG A 75 -0.43 -1.50 27.46
N ASP A 76 -0.77 -1.23 28.71
CA ASP A 76 -2.15 -1.24 29.20
C ASP A 76 -2.74 0.18 29.21
N LYS A 77 -3.86 0.36 28.50
CA LYS A 77 -4.51 1.66 28.31
C LYS A 77 -5.33 2.12 29.52
N THR A 78 -5.65 1.23 30.46
CA THR A 78 -6.70 1.43 31.48
C THR A 78 -6.51 2.70 32.31
N TYR A 79 -5.29 3.00 32.76
CA TYR A 79 -5.00 4.17 33.60
C TYR A 79 -4.00 5.15 32.98
N LEU A 80 -3.59 4.90 31.73
CA LEU A 80 -2.49 5.61 31.10
C LEU A 80 -2.76 7.13 31.01
N ASP A 81 -3.91 7.52 30.45
CA ASP A 81 -4.32 8.93 30.30
C ASP A 81 -4.51 9.66 31.64
N GLN A 82 -4.87 8.92 32.69
CA GLN A 82 -5.08 9.48 34.04
C GLN A 82 -3.74 9.76 34.73
N CYS A 83 -2.75 8.91 34.53
CA CYS A 83 -1.49 8.94 35.27
C CYS A 83 -0.34 9.65 34.53
N ILE A 84 -0.41 9.76 33.21
CA ILE A 84 0.59 10.52 32.43
C ILE A 84 0.35 12.03 32.58
N THR A 85 1.42 12.76 32.88
CA THR A 85 1.44 14.23 32.97
C THR A 85 2.53 14.79 32.06
N THR A 86 2.51 16.09 31.80
CA THR A 86 3.51 16.77 30.96
C THR A 86 4.92 16.61 31.54
N GLU A 87 5.07 16.66 32.86
CA GLU A 87 6.35 16.52 33.57
C GLU A 87 6.91 15.11 33.36
N LYS A 88 6.08 14.08 33.55
CA LYS A 88 6.48 12.68 33.32
C LYS A 88 6.84 12.41 31.87
N PHE A 89 6.08 12.98 30.93
CA PHE A 89 6.38 12.85 29.51
C PHE A 89 7.71 13.53 29.18
N ASN A 90 7.96 14.74 29.69
CA ASN A 90 9.23 15.45 29.53
C ASN A 90 10.41 14.71 30.19
N CYS A 91 10.21 14.07 31.34
CA CYS A 91 11.21 13.21 31.97
C CYS A 91 11.67 12.10 31.00
N LEU A 92 10.74 11.47 30.29
CA LEU A 92 11.06 10.47 29.26
C LEU A 92 11.74 11.09 28.02
N LEU A 93 11.32 12.27 27.56
CA LEU A 93 11.98 12.97 26.46
C LEU A 93 13.44 13.32 26.79
N ASN A 94 13.69 13.79 28.02
CA ASN A 94 15.02 14.10 28.52
C ASN A 94 15.89 12.83 28.63
N ALA A 95 15.34 11.74 29.15
CA ALA A 95 16.00 10.43 29.20
C ALA A 95 16.32 9.89 27.80
N ALA A 96 15.48 10.20 26.81
CA ALA A 96 15.67 9.87 25.40
C ALA A 96 16.57 10.86 24.65
N ASN A 97 17.11 11.91 25.30
CA ASN A 97 17.93 12.96 24.68
C ASN A 97 17.26 13.68 23.50
N ILE A 98 15.95 13.86 23.56
CA ILE A 98 15.13 14.64 22.61
C ILE A 98 14.22 15.65 23.33
N GLY A 99 14.51 15.88 24.62
CA GLY A 99 13.79 16.79 25.49
C GLY A 99 14.44 18.18 25.56
N PRO A 100 13.83 19.11 26.31
CA PRO A 100 14.39 20.43 26.55
C PRO A 100 15.63 20.41 27.47
N GLN A 101 15.77 19.38 28.33
CA GLN A 101 16.82 19.28 29.35
C GLN A 101 17.50 17.91 29.24
N ASN A 102 18.23 17.70 28.15
CA ASN A 102 18.89 16.42 27.85
C ASN A 102 20.03 16.12 28.84
N GLY A 103 20.12 14.86 29.27
CA GLY A 103 21.13 14.39 30.22
C GLY A 103 22.24 13.57 29.57
N ALA A 104 23.33 13.34 30.32
CA ALA A 104 24.39 12.42 29.90
C ALA A 104 23.99 10.95 30.18
N PHE A 105 22.96 10.47 29.48
CA PHE A 105 22.46 9.10 29.62
C PHE A 105 23.20 8.12 28.70
N THR A 106 23.34 6.87 29.15
CA THR A 106 23.89 5.77 28.33
C THR A 106 22.93 5.39 27.20
N SER A 107 23.43 4.82 26.10
CA SER A 107 22.60 4.37 24.97
C SER A 107 21.46 3.44 25.42
N ARG A 108 21.71 2.56 26.39
CA ARG A 108 20.69 1.64 26.92
C ARG A 108 19.50 2.36 27.56
N VAL A 109 19.75 3.47 28.26
CA VAL A 109 18.70 4.29 28.87
C VAL A 109 17.93 5.04 27.78
N VAL A 110 18.65 5.64 26.82
CA VAL A 110 18.05 6.36 25.68
C VAL A 110 17.12 5.47 24.87
N ILE A 111 17.58 4.26 24.50
CA ILE A 111 16.80 3.28 23.74
C ILE A 111 15.54 2.87 24.50
N GLU A 112 15.66 2.60 25.81
CA GLU A 112 14.52 2.19 26.61
C GLU A 112 13.50 3.32 26.78
N ALA A 113 13.96 4.57 26.91
CA ALA A 113 13.11 5.75 26.96
C ALA A 113 12.36 5.97 25.62
N LEU A 114 13.03 5.81 24.47
CA LEU A 114 12.38 5.88 23.15
C LEU A 114 11.30 4.81 22.98
N LYS A 115 11.55 3.58 23.46
CA LYS A 115 10.52 2.50 23.47
C LYS A 115 9.32 2.87 24.35
N CYS A 116 9.55 3.49 25.51
CA CYS A 116 8.47 4.00 26.36
C CYS A 116 7.63 5.04 25.62
N LEU A 117 8.28 6.01 24.98
CA LEU A 117 7.63 7.07 24.21
C LEU A 117 6.81 6.50 23.04
N CYS A 118 7.34 5.53 22.30
CA CYS A 118 6.59 4.84 21.24
C CYS A 118 5.30 4.21 21.77
N ASN A 119 5.37 3.46 22.88
CA ASN A 119 4.20 2.85 23.50
C ASN A 119 3.19 3.89 23.96
N LEU A 120 3.67 4.95 24.62
CA LEU A 120 2.83 6.03 25.12
C LEU A 120 2.09 6.76 24.00
N VAL A 121 2.79 7.18 22.94
CA VAL A 121 2.17 7.86 21.79
C VAL A 121 1.19 6.94 21.07
N PHE A 122 1.50 5.65 20.95
CA PHE A 122 0.59 4.69 20.32
C PHE A 122 -0.69 4.44 21.15
N ASN A 123 -0.58 4.39 22.48
CA ASN A 123 -1.67 3.94 23.35
C ASN A 123 -2.48 5.07 24.02
N SER A 124 -1.97 6.30 24.08
CA SER A 124 -2.58 7.42 24.79
C SER A 124 -2.87 8.60 23.86
N LYS A 125 -4.14 9.00 23.77
CA LYS A 125 -4.54 10.22 23.03
C LYS A 125 -3.96 11.47 23.67
N LYS A 126 -3.89 11.50 25.01
CA LYS A 126 -3.28 12.60 25.76
C LYS A 126 -1.80 12.78 25.40
N CYS A 127 -1.04 11.70 25.25
CA CYS A 127 0.35 11.76 24.76
C CYS A 127 0.44 12.27 23.32
N GLN A 128 -0.50 11.86 22.45
CA GLN A 128 -0.56 12.35 21.06
C GLN A 128 -0.78 13.86 21.02
N GLU A 129 -1.66 14.39 21.87
CA GLU A 129 -1.91 15.83 22.01
C GLU A 129 -0.68 16.57 22.58
N MET A 130 0.02 15.99 23.56
CA MET A 130 1.26 16.56 24.11
C MET A 130 2.36 16.70 23.04
N CYS A 131 2.39 15.84 22.01
CA CYS A 131 3.32 15.95 20.88
C CYS A 131 3.11 17.18 20.00
N LEU A 132 2.00 17.92 20.14
CA LEU A 132 1.77 19.16 19.40
C LEU A 132 2.65 20.32 19.86
N SER A 133 3.03 20.33 21.14
CA SER A 133 3.71 21.47 21.78
C SER A 133 5.06 21.12 22.41
N ASN A 134 5.43 19.84 22.44
CA ASN A 134 6.70 19.41 23.03
C ASN A 134 7.87 19.43 22.03
N THR A 135 9.07 19.17 22.54
CA THR A 135 10.32 19.20 21.77
C THR A 135 10.61 17.90 21.01
N SER A 136 9.73 16.89 21.04
CA SER A 136 10.05 15.54 20.54
C SER A 136 10.49 15.54 19.08
N THR A 137 9.77 16.22 18.20
CA THR A 137 10.12 16.31 16.78
C THR A 137 11.37 17.13 16.54
N GLU A 138 11.54 18.25 17.24
CA GLU A 138 12.72 19.11 17.15
C GLU A 138 13.98 18.37 17.61
N GLY A 139 13.89 17.61 18.70
CA GLY A 139 14.98 16.79 19.23
C GLY A 139 15.37 15.67 18.27
N ILE A 140 14.41 14.98 17.66
CA ILE A 140 14.67 13.95 16.65
C ILE A 140 15.30 14.57 15.39
N ILE A 141 14.70 15.63 14.82
CA ILE A 141 15.23 16.30 13.62
C ILE A 141 16.64 16.86 13.89
N GLY A 142 16.86 17.46 15.06
CA GLY A 142 18.16 17.98 15.48
C GLY A 142 19.23 16.89 15.51
N ARG A 143 18.88 15.68 15.96
CA ARG A 143 19.79 14.52 15.96
C ARG A 143 20.10 14.01 14.55
N ILE A 144 19.14 14.06 13.63
CA ILE A 144 19.36 13.70 12.22
C ILE A 144 20.26 14.72 11.54
N ARG A 145 20.01 16.01 11.77
CA ARG A 145 20.74 17.13 11.13
C ARG A 145 22.17 17.27 11.63
N PHE A 146 22.39 17.13 12.93
CA PHE A 146 23.70 17.30 13.56
C PHE A 146 24.08 16.01 14.29
N PRO A 147 24.42 14.94 13.55
CA PRO A 147 24.90 13.71 14.18
C PRO A 147 26.16 14.04 14.98
N LYS A 148 26.19 13.62 16.25
CA LYS A 148 27.40 13.78 17.08
C LYS A 148 28.53 12.94 16.47
N GLU A 149 29.78 13.41 16.61
CA GLU A 149 31.00 12.80 16.05
C GLU A 149 31.17 11.31 16.42
N ASN A 150 30.57 10.88 17.54
CA ASN A 150 30.37 9.47 17.86
C ASN A 150 29.00 9.03 17.33
N GLU A 151 29.03 8.28 16.24
CA GLU A 151 27.90 7.72 15.51
C GLU A 151 26.73 7.31 16.43
N VAL A 152 25.54 7.85 16.17
CA VAL A 152 24.33 7.47 16.91
C VAL A 152 24.09 5.99 16.67
N GLU A 153 24.07 5.19 17.73
CA GLU A 153 23.85 3.74 17.63
C GLU A 153 22.59 3.41 16.81
N TYR A 154 22.66 2.36 15.98
CA TYR A 154 21.56 1.94 15.10
C TYR A 154 20.19 1.90 15.80
N GLU A 155 20.12 1.32 17.00
CA GLU A 155 18.85 1.18 17.72
C GLU A 155 18.23 2.53 18.08
N ILE A 156 19.05 3.53 18.39
CA ILE A 156 18.56 4.89 18.68
C ILE A 156 17.94 5.48 17.41
N GLN A 157 18.67 5.43 16.28
CA GLN A 157 18.15 5.92 15.00
C GLN A 157 16.84 5.21 14.60
N TYR A 158 16.78 3.90 14.80
CA TYR A 158 15.60 3.10 14.49
C TYR A 158 14.38 3.48 15.34
N PHE A 159 14.55 3.65 16.65
CA PHE A 159 13.44 4.05 17.53
C PHE A 159 13.08 5.53 17.39
N ASP A 160 14.01 6.40 17.01
CA ASP A 160 13.71 7.78 16.63
C ASP A 160 12.77 7.80 15.41
N MET A 161 13.05 7.01 14.38
CA MET A 161 12.21 6.93 13.18
C MET A 161 10.85 6.32 13.48
N LYS A 162 10.79 5.29 14.33
CA LYS A 162 9.51 4.73 14.80
C LYS A 162 8.66 5.75 15.54
N LEU A 163 9.27 6.50 16.46
CA LEU A 163 8.57 7.53 17.21
C LEU A 163 8.08 8.65 16.28
N LEU A 164 8.94 9.11 15.35
CA LEU A 164 8.58 10.13 14.37
C LEU A 164 7.47 9.65 13.43
N PHE A 165 7.50 8.39 13.00
CA PHE A 165 6.44 7.77 12.21
C PHE A 165 5.11 7.80 12.96
N LEU A 166 5.08 7.36 14.23
CA LEU A 166 3.87 7.38 15.05
C LEU A 166 3.31 8.80 15.22
N ILE A 167 4.18 9.76 15.56
CA ILE A 167 3.78 11.15 15.78
C ILE A 167 3.18 11.76 14.50
N THR A 168 3.83 11.56 13.35
CA THR A 168 3.38 12.10 12.06
C THR A 168 2.17 11.37 11.47
N ALA A 169 2.00 10.08 11.79
CA ALA A 169 0.82 9.31 11.41
C ALA A 169 -0.42 9.82 12.16
N LEU A 170 -0.29 10.06 13.47
CA LEU A 170 -1.40 10.34 14.37
C LEU A 170 -1.79 11.83 14.45
N ASN A 171 -0.86 12.75 14.14
CA ASN A 171 -1.11 14.20 14.26
C ASN A 171 -0.83 14.95 12.94
N PRO A 172 -1.87 15.38 12.20
CA PRO A 172 -1.71 16.13 10.95
C PRO A 172 -0.95 17.46 11.10
N GLN A 173 -1.15 18.17 12.23
CA GLN A 173 -0.43 19.42 12.49
C GLN A 173 1.08 19.19 12.67
N VAL A 174 1.46 18.14 13.41
CA VAL A 174 2.88 17.78 13.58
C VAL A 174 3.48 17.29 12.28
N ARG A 175 2.73 16.51 11.50
CA ARG A 175 3.14 16.08 10.15
C ARG A 175 3.52 17.26 9.26
N LYS A 176 2.71 18.33 9.26
CA LYS A 176 3.04 19.56 8.53
C LYS A 176 4.36 20.17 9.00
N LYS A 177 4.53 20.36 10.32
CA LYS A 177 5.78 20.90 10.89
C LYS A 177 7.00 20.08 10.47
N VAL A 178 6.92 18.75 10.58
CA VAL A 178 8.02 17.83 10.22
C VAL A 178 8.26 17.81 8.71
N ARG A 179 7.23 17.99 7.88
CA ARG A 179 7.41 18.11 6.43
C ARG A 179 8.22 19.35 6.08
N ASP A 180 7.83 20.49 6.62
CA ASP A 180 8.40 21.80 6.28
C ASP A 180 9.86 21.91 6.81
N GLU A 181 10.17 21.33 7.98
CA GLU A 181 11.49 21.43 8.62
C GLU A 181 12.38 20.19 8.46
N GLY A 182 11.82 19.01 8.19
CA GLY A 182 12.48 17.71 8.36
C GLY A 182 12.59 16.87 7.10
N MET A 183 11.78 17.11 6.05
CA MET A 183 11.70 16.23 4.88
C MET A 183 13.05 16.14 4.13
N MET A 184 13.74 17.26 3.94
CA MET A 184 15.06 17.29 3.30
C MET A 184 16.10 16.48 4.09
N TYR A 185 16.16 16.63 5.41
CA TYR A 185 17.12 15.87 6.24
C TYR A 185 16.85 14.37 6.22
N LEU A 186 15.58 13.95 6.13
CA LEU A 186 15.22 12.54 5.96
C LEU A 186 15.69 12.00 4.61
N MET A 187 15.52 12.76 3.52
CA MET A 187 16.02 12.39 2.19
C MET A 187 17.55 12.32 2.15
N GLU A 188 18.24 13.31 2.74
CA GLU A 188 19.69 13.32 2.87
C GLU A 188 20.19 12.11 3.69
N LYS A 189 19.46 11.72 4.75
CA LYS A 189 19.80 10.54 5.55
C LYS A 189 19.71 9.25 4.73
N VAL A 190 18.71 9.09 3.87
CA VAL A 190 18.62 7.95 2.95
C VAL A 190 19.82 7.92 2.00
N GLN A 191 20.15 9.07 1.40
CA GLN A 191 21.30 9.19 0.50
C GLN A 191 22.63 8.90 1.22
N MET A 192 22.77 9.32 2.47
CA MET A 192 23.94 9.02 3.31
C MET A 192 24.09 7.51 3.53
N ILE A 193 23.02 6.82 3.93
CA ILE A 193 23.03 5.36 4.09
C ILE A 193 23.41 4.67 2.76
N MET A 194 22.90 5.15 1.63
CA MET A 194 23.26 4.60 0.32
C MET A 194 24.74 4.82 -0.04
N LYS A 195 25.28 6.00 0.30
CA LYS A 195 26.67 6.37 0.03
C LYS A 195 27.65 5.58 0.90
N GLU A 196 27.34 5.40 2.18
CA GLU A 196 28.12 4.57 3.11
C GLU A 196 28.21 3.11 2.66
N ASN A 197 27.23 2.65 1.87
CA ASN A 197 27.17 1.29 1.33
C ASN A 197 27.39 1.26 -0.18
N GLN A 198 28.06 2.27 -0.74
CA GLN A 198 28.30 2.32 -2.18
C GLN A 198 29.19 1.17 -2.65
N ASP A 199 30.20 0.82 -1.86
CA ASP A 199 31.15 -0.26 -2.13
C ASP A 199 30.66 -1.64 -1.65
N CYS A 200 29.50 -1.69 -1.00
CA CYS A 200 28.91 -2.94 -0.53
C CYS A 200 28.01 -3.55 -1.61
N ASP A 201 28.10 -4.87 -1.80
CA ASP A 201 27.28 -5.60 -2.76
C ASP A 201 25.77 -5.56 -2.43
N ALA A 202 25.42 -5.42 -1.15
CA ALA A 202 24.05 -5.42 -0.67
C ALA A 202 23.90 -4.70 0.70
N PHE A 203 22.71 -4.17 0.96
CA PHE A 203 22.31 -3.68 2.27
C PHE A 203 22.09 -4.83 3.26
N PHE A 204 22.60 -4.65 4.48
CA PHE A 204 22.35 -5.54 5.60
C PHE A 204 20.96 -5.32 6.21
N ASP A 205 20.44 -6.33 6.91
CA ASP A 205 19.09 -6.34 7.50
C ASP A 205 18.76 -5.08 8.31
N LYS A 206 19.68 -4.64 9.18
CA LYS A 206 19.51 -3.41 9.98
C LYS A 206 19.35 -2.16 9.10
N GLN A 207 20.09 -2.07 8.00
CA GLN A 207 19.99 -0.91 7.10
C GLN A 207 18.65 -0.90 6.38
N VAL A 208 18.19 -2.07 5.91
CA VAL A 208 16.86 -2.22 5.31
C VAL A 208 15.76 -1.85 6.30
N ASP A 209 15.88 -2.27 7.57
CA ASP A 209 14.92 -1.94 8.62
C ASP A 209 14.86 -0.43 8.91
N LEU A 210 16.02 0.24 9.00
CA LEU A 210 16.08 1.69 9.20
C LEU A 210 15.54 2.45 7.99
N LEU A 211 15.94 2.07 6.77
CA LEU A 211 15.41 2.65 5.53
C LEU A 211 13.89 2.50 5.49
N GLY A 212 13.36 1.33 5.86
CA GLY A 212 11.92 1.09 5.95
C GLY A 212 11.22 2.09 6.89
N GLU A 213 11.76 2.34 8.08
CA GLU A 213 11.17 3.34 9.00
C GLU A 213 11.29 4.77 8.46
N ILE A 214 12.40 5.15 7.82
CA ILE A 214 12.55 6.49 7.20
C ILE A 214 11.53 6.67 6.07
N LEU A 215 11.38 5.67 5.19
CA LEU A 215 10.43 5.70 4.07
C LEU A 215 8.97 5.80 4.54
N LYS A 216 8.63 5.16 5.67
CA LYS A 216 7.29 5.30 6.29
C LYS A 216 7.04 6.72 6.80
N VAL A 217 8.05 7.38 7.39
CA VAL A 217 7.94 8.79 7.77
C VAL A 217 7.72 9.64 6.51
N LEU A 218 8.56 9.49 5.49
CA LEU A 218 8.42 10.21 4.22
C LEU A 218 7.05 9.98 3.57
N PHE A 219 6.48 8.78 3.68
CA PHE A 219 5.12 8.49 3.24
C PHE A 219 4.11 9.36 3.96
N ASN A 220 4.16 9.41 5.30
CA ASN A 220 3.27 10.29 6.06
C ASN A 220 3.42 11.76 5.63
N LEU A 221 4.64 12.24 5.37
CA LEU A 221 4.91 13.63 5.00
C LEU A 221 4.43 13.99 3.59
N THR A 222 4.33 13.02 2.69
CA THR A 222 3.92 13.22 1.29
C THR A 222 2.41 13.06 1.07
N VAL A 223 1.68 12.51 2.04
CA VAL A 223 0.21 12.46 1.99
C VAL A 223 -0.35 13.90 2.03
N PRO A 224 -1.27 14.27 1.10
CA PRO A 224 -1.90 15.59 1.11
C PRO A 224 -2.48 15.94 2.48
N SER A 225 -2.24 17.16 2.94
CA SER A 225 -2.70 17.65 4.23
C SER A 225 -3.45 18.97 4.04
N ASP A 226 -4.49 19.19 4.84
CA ASP A 226 -5.18 20.47 4.92
C ASP A 226 -4.21 21.53 5.47
N GLY A 227 -3.75 22.44 4.62
CA GLY A 227 -2.79 23.47 4.99
C GLY A 227 -2.32 24.30 3.79
N PRO A 228 -1.58 25.40 4.03
CA PRO A 228 -0.96 26.16 2.96
C PRO A 228 -0.05 25.23 2.15
N ILE A 229 -0.33 25.23 0.85
CA ILE A 229 0.37 24.46 -0.16
C ILE A 229 1.79 25.04 -0.24
N PRO A 230 2.87 24.24 -0.06
CA PRO A 230 4.23 24.72 -0.29
C PRO A 230 4.36 25.34 -1.68
N SER A 231 5.33 26.23 -1.92
CA SER A 231 5.48 26.82 -3.25
C SER A 231 5.66 25.73 -4.31
N GLU A 232 5.17 25.98 -5.53
CA GLU A 232 5.28 25.01 -6.62
C GLU A 232 6.74 24.55 -6.84
N ASP A 233 7.69 25.49 -6.76
CA ASP A 233 9.12 25.21 -6.91
C ASP A 233 9.69 24.31 -5.80
N GLU A 234 9.28 24.51 -4.54
CA GLU A 234 9.74 23.68 -3.41
C GLU A 234 9.19 22.26 -3.52
N GLN A 235 7.90 22.12 -3.89
CA GLN A 235 7.29 20.81 -4.10
C GLN A 235 7.95 20.07 -5.25
N ASP A 236 8.20 20.75 -6.36
CA ASP A 236 8.84 20.17 -7.53
C ASP A 236 10.23 19.63 -7.18
N LYS A 237 11.05 20.42 -6.49
CA LYS A 237 12.36 19.98 -6.01
C LYS A 237 12.25 18.77 -5.08
N HIS A 238 11.33 18.80 -4.12
CA HIS A 238 11.16 17.70 -3.16
C HIS A 238 10.75 16.40 -3.84
N PHE A 239 9.76 16.41 -4.74
CA PHE A 239 9.28 15.20 -5.39
C PHE A 239 10.24 14.66 -6.44
N ARG A 240 10.97 15.50 -7.19
CA ARG A 240 12.04 15.02 -8.08
C ARG A 240 13.16 14.35 -7.29
N THR A 241 13.63 14.99 -6.22
CA THR A 241 14.67 14.43 -5.35
C THR A 241 14.23 13.11 -4.74
N LEU A 242 13.00 13.07 -4.20
CA LEU A 242 12.44 11.86 -3.61
C LEU A 242 12.32 10.72 -4.63
N THR A 243 11.85 11.02 -5.85
CA THR A 243 11.69 10.00 -6.89
C THR A 243 13.04 9.48 -7.39
N GLY A 244 14.06 10.35 -7.48
CA GLY A 244 15.43 9.95 -7.77
C GLY A 244 16.00 9.01 -6.69
N ILE A 245 15.76 9.31 -5.41
CA ILE A 245 16.15 8.43 -4.30
C ILE A 245 15.46 7.07 -4.40
N LEU A 246 14.15 7.05 -4.69
CA LEU A 246 13.39 5.80 -4.85
C LEU A 246 13.93 4.97 -6.01
N ARG A 247 14.22 5.59 -7.16
CA ARG A 247 14.85 4.94 -8.31
C ARG A 247 16.14 4.24 -7.88
N ASP A 248 17.03 4.97 -7.22
CA ASP A 248 18.33 4.45 -6.84
C ASP A 248 18.20 3.34 -5.77
N LEU A 249 17.20 3.41 -4.87
CA LEU A 249 16.90 2.35 -3.90
C LEU A 249 16.39 1.06 -4.57
N PHE A 250 15.55 1.15 -5.62
CA PHE A 250 15.08 -0.03 -6.34
C PHE A 250 16.23 -0.85 -6.95
N MET A 251 17.31 -0.18 -7.34
CA MET A 251 18.51 -0.81 -7.92
C MET A 251 19.44 -1.44 -6.89
N ARG A 252 19.23 -1.19 -5.59
CA ARG A 252 20.08 -1.75 -4.53
C ARG A 252 19.62 -3.15 -4.15
N ARG A 253 20.59 -4.00 -3.84
CA ARG A 253 20.38 -5.36 -3.34
C ARG A 253 20.32 -5.38 -1.82
N ALA A 254 19.61 -6.35 -1.27
CA ALA A 254 19.61 -6.71 0.14
C ALA A 254 20.21 -8.11 0.33
N THR A 255 20.71 -8.37 1.54
CA THR A 255 21.31 -9.66 1.97
C THR A 255 20.41 -10.87 1.75
N SER A 256 19.09 -10.71 1.82
CA SER A 256 18.12 -11.79 1.66
C SER A 256 16.95 -11.40 0.76
N LYS A 257 16.29 -12.41 0.18
CA LYS A 257 15.09 -12.20 -0.65
C LYS A 257 13.93 -11.57 0.13
N GLU A 258 13.80 -11.91 1.41
CA GLU A 258 12.79 -11.34 2.30
C GLU A 258 13.04 -9.84 2.50
N LYS A 259 14.27 -9.47 2.86
CA LYS A 259 14.66 -8.06 3.00
C LYS A 259 14.60 -7.28 1.70
N GLN A 260 14.87 -7.93 0.56
CA GLN A 260 14.68 -7.30 -0.75
C GLN A 260 13.20 -6.94 -0.98
N GLN A 261 12.28 -7.85 -0.66
CA GLN A 261 10.85 -7.60 -0.78
C GLN A 261 10.35 -6.55 0.21
N ASP A 262 10.91 -6.50 1.42
CA ASP A 262 10.62 -5.43 2.40
C ASP A 262 11.06 -4.07 1.86
N LEU A 263 12.27 -3.97 1.30
CA LEU A 263 12.78 -2.73 0.71
C LEU A 263 11.87 -2.26 -0.44
N TRP A 264 11.58 -3.15 -1.40
CA TRP A 264 10.68 -2.85 -2.52
C TRP A 264 9.28 -2.47 -2.03
N SER A 265 8.75 -3.16 -1.01
CA SER A 265 7.42 -2.85 -0.45
C SER A 265 7.37 -1.44 0.14
N ASN A 266 8.38 -1.01 0.90
CA ASN A 266 8.42 0.33 1.48
C ASN A 266 8.59 1.41 0.39
N CYS A 267 9.41 1.16 -0.64
CA CYS A 267 9.56 2.06 -1.79
C CYS A 267 8.25 2.22 -2.58
N VAL A 268 7.58 1.10 -2.88
CA VAL A 268 6.29 1.09 -3.59
C VAL A 268 5.21 1.80 -2.78
N ASN A 269 5.13 1.58 -1.46
CA ASN A 269 4.19 2.30 -0.59
C ASN A 269 4.41 3.82 -0.69
N LEU A 270 5.67 4.27 -0.70
CA LEU A 270 5.99 5.70 -0.87
C LEU A 270 5.63 6.23 -2.26
N LEU A 271 5.82 5.44 -3.33
CA LEU A 271 5.38 5.83 -4.69
C LEU A 271 3.87 6.09 -4.78
N THR A 272 3.06 5.48 -3.91
CA THR A 272 1.60 5.72 -3.94
C THR A 272 1.23 7.17 -3.60
N SER A 273 2.05 7.89 -2.82
CA SER A 273 1.84 9.31 -2.49
C SER A 273 2.55 10.29 -3.44
N VAL A 274 3.52 9.86 -4.25
CA VAL A 274 4.26 10.72 -5.21
C VAL A 274 3.36 11.16 -6.38
N PRO A 275 3.20 12.43 -6.74
CA PRO A 275 2.35 12.83 -7.88
C PRO A 275 2.75 12.19 -9.21
N THR A 276 1.76 11.97 -10.09
CA THR A 276 1.93 11.20 -11.33
C THR A 276 2.99 11.79 -12.27
N GLU A 277 3.11 13.11 -12.34
CA GLU A 277 4.09 13.81 -13.18
C GLU A 277 5.55 13.48 -12.87
N TYR A 278 5.87 13.07 -11.64
CA TYR A 278 7.24 12.75 -11.24
C TYR A 278 7.66 11.31 -11.57
N PHE A 279 6.73 10.44 -11.99
CA PHE A 279 7.07 9.05 -12.33
C PHE A 279 8.07 8.92 -13.49
N THR A 280 8.21 9.94 -14.34
CA THR A 280 9.23 9.94 -15.41
C THR A 280 10.65 9.99 -14.86
N GLU A 281 10.86 10.49 -13.64
CA GLU A 281 12.17 10.54 -12.97
C GLU A 281 12.68 9.13 -12.58
N LEU A 282 11.80 8.13 -12.52
CA LEU A 282 12.20 6.72 -12.31
C LEU A 282 12.96 6.14 -13.50
N THR A 283 12.82 6.73 -14.68
CA THR A 283 13.37 6.23 -15.94
C THR A 283 14.24 7.31 -16.59
N PRO A 284 15.52 7.45 -16.17
CA PRO A 284 16.42 8.44 -16.73
C PRO A 284 16.71 8.17 -18.21
N GLU A 285 17.15 9.20 -18.92
CA GLU A 285 17.56 9.08 -20.32
C GLU A 285 18.83 8.21 -20.45
N CYS A 286 18.87 7.33 -21.44
CA CYS A 286 20.02 6.49 -21.75
C CYS A 286 20.03 6.07 -23.23
N ASP A 287 21.22 5.75 -23.76
CA ASP A 287 21.41 5.47 -25.19
C ASP A 287 20.80 4.14 -25.64
N GLU A 288 20.89 3.09 -24.82
CA GLU A 288 20.48 1.72 -25.16
C GLU A 288 19.09 1.33 -24.62
N GLY A 289 18.36 2.31 -24.07
CA GLY A 289 17.06 2.11 -23.43
C GLY A 289 15.87 2.06 -24.39
N PHE A 290 14.72 1.63 -23.88
CA PHE A 290 13.48 1.67 -24.65
C PHE A 290 13.06 3.12 -24.90
N GLU A 291 13.02 3.51 -26.18
CA GLU A 291 12.77 4.90 -26.60
C GLU A 291 13.71 5.91 -25.90
N GLY A 292 14.97 5.52 -25.69
CA GLY A 292 16.00 6.37 -25.06
C GLY A 292 15.88 6.49 -23.54
N ARG A 293 15.19 5.56 -22.86
CA ARG A 293 15.02 5.58 -21.40
C ARG A 293 15.31 4.23 -20.74
N ASP A 294 15.94 4.28 -19.57
CA ASP A 294 16.23 3.10 -18.76
C ASP A 294 14.94 2.60 -18.09
N MET A 295 14.59 1.33 -18.34
CA MET A 295 13.37 0.70 -17.84
C MET A 295 13.64 -0.26 -16.68
N SER A 296 14.87 -0.35 -16.18
CA SER A 296 15.27 -1.31 -15.14
C SER A 296 14.44 -1.23 -13.85
N VAL A 297 14.00 -0.02 -13.45
CA VAL A 297 13.09 0.14 -12.30
C VAL A 297 11.70 -0.40 -12.63
N ILE A 298 11.21 -0.17 -13.86
CA ILE A 298 9.90 -0.66 -14.29
C ILE A 298 9.90 -2.19 -14.35
N ASP A 299 10.97 -2.81 -14.84
CA ASP A 299 11.15 -4.26 -14.80
C ASP A 299 11.12 -4.80 -13.38
N THR A 300 11.79 -4.11 -12.45
CA THR A 300 11.77 -4.46 -11.02
C THR A 300 10.36 -4.35 -10.43
N LEU A 301 9.58 -3.32 -10.79
CA LEU A 301 8.18 -3.18 -10.35
C LEU A 301 7.29 -4.29 -10.92
N LEU A 302 7.48 -4.68 -12.17
CA LEU A 302 6.72 -5.75 -12.81
C LEU A 302 7.06 -7.13 -12.22
N GLU A 303 8.33 -7.38 -11.94
CA GLU A 303 8.75 -8.60 -11.25
C GLU A 303 8.21 -8.63 -9.81
N PHE A 304 8.26 -7.51 -9.09
CA PHE A 304 7.66 -7.43 -7.75
C PHE A 304 6.15 -7.67 -7.78
N LEU A 305 5.43 -7.12 -8.76
CA LEU A 305 4.00 -7.41 -8.97
C LEU A 305 3.80 -8.91 -9.22
N ARG A 306 4.61 -9.52 -10.10
CA ARG A 306 4.53 -10.95 -10.42
C ARG A 306 4.67 -11.81 -9.17
N LEU A 307 5.73 -11.60 -8.38
CA LEU A 307 5.97 -12.34 -7.13
C LEU A 307 4.77 -12.23 -6.16
N ARG A 308 4.16 -11.05 -6.08
CA ARG A 308 3.00 -10.79 -5.22
C ARG A 308 1.73 -11.49 -5.73
N LEU A 309 1.52 -11.54 -7.04
CA LEU A 309 0.39 -12.23 -7.68
C LEU A 309 0.52 -13.77 -7.64
N GLU A 310 1.75 -14.29 -7.65
CA GLU A 310 2.05 -15.73 -7.52
C GLU A 310 1.83 -16.23 -6.09
N THR A 311 1.99 -15.34 -5.11
CA THR A 311 1.81 -15.68 -3.70
C THR A 311 0.33 -15.88 -3.38
N LYS A 312 -0.05 -17.09 -2.94
CA LYS A 312 -1.42 -17.37 -2.48
C LYS A 312 -1.68 -16.67 -1.15
N GLN A 313 -2.54 -15.65 -1.18
CA GLN A 313 -2.88 -14.83 -0.03
C GLN A 313 -4.36 -14.91 0.32
N LYS A 314 -4.69 -14.69 1.60
CA LYS A 314 -6.08 -14.48 2.03
C LYS A 314 -6.60 -13.18 1.43
N VAL A 315 -7.91 -13.11 1.14
CA VAL A 315 -8.57 -11.91 0.57
C VAL A 315 -8.26 -10.64 1.38
N SER A 316 -8.21 -10.73 2.71
CA SER A 316 -7.87 -9.60 3.58
C SER A 316 -6.46 -9.06 3.36
N ALA A 317 -5.49 -9.94 3.06
CA ALA A 317 -4.10 -9.56 2.83
C ALA A 317 -3.85 -9.07 1.38
N GLN A 318 -4.69 -9.49 0.42
CA GLN A 318 -4.57 -9.06 -0.98
C GLN A 318 -4.65 -7.54 -1.11
N ASN A 319 -5.56 -6.88 -0.37
CA ASN A 319 -5.70 -5.43 -0.43
C ASN A 319 -4.41 -4.73 0.02
N GLU A 320 -3.85 -5.11 1.16
CA GLU A 320 -2.62 -4.49 1.69
C GLU A 320 -1.41 -4.78 0.80
N CYS A 321 -1.38 -5.97 0.19
CA CYS A 321 -0.22 -6.46 -0.53
C CYS A 321 -0.16 -6.06 -2.01
N LEU A 322 -1.31 -6.02 -2.71
CA LEU A 322 -1.37 -5.77 -4.15
C LEU A 322 -1.75 -4.32 -4.48
N SER A 323 -2.55 -3.66 -3.63
CA SER A 323 -3.03 -2.31 -3.96
C SER A 323 -1.90 -1.29 -4.13
N PRO A 324 -0.84 -1.27 -3.30
CA PRO A 324 0.24 -0.30 -3.48
C PRO A 324 0.97 -0.43 -4.81
N ILE A 325 1.34 -1.66 -5.19
CA ILE A 325 2.07 -1.91 -6.45
C ILE A 325 1.18 -1.67 -7.68
N LEU A 326 -0.09 -2.07 -7.63
CA LEU A 326 -1.03 -1.79 -8.71
C LEU A 326 -1.26 -0.28 -8.87
N THR A 327 -1.40 0.45 -7.75
CA THR A 327 -1.55 1.91 -7.76
C THR A 327 -0.32 2.60 -8.37
N ALA A 328 0.89 2.18 -7.97
CA ALA A 328 2.12 2.72 -8.52
C ALA A 328 2.23 2.46 -10.04
N LEU A 329 1.87 1.25 -10.50
CA LEU A 329 1.88 0.91 -11.93
C LEU A 329 0.81 1.67 -12.72
N VAL A 330 -0.40 1.88 -12.18
CA VAL A 330 -1.43 2.72 -12.80
C VAL A 330 -0.92 4.15 -13.00
N LYS A 331 -0.30 4.74 -11.97
CA LYS A 331 0.31 6.08 -12.07
C LYS A 331 1.44 6.10 -13.09
N CYS A 332 2.30 5.08 -13.09
CA CYS A 332 3.37 4.92 -14.07
C CYS A 332 2.86 4.90 -15.53
N VAL A 333 1.82 4.13 -15.85
CA VAL A 333 1.27 4.07 -17.22
C VAL A 333 0.43 5.30 -17.60
N ARG A 334 -0.03 6.07 -16.61
CA ARG A 334 -0.72 7.36 -16.84
C ARG A 334 0.27 8.51 -17.05
N SER A 335 1.46 8.46 -16.45
CA SER A 335 2.42 9.58 -16.48
C SER A 335 3.08 9.78 -17.84
N SER A 336 3.33 8.71 -18.60
CA SER A 336 4.02 8.81 -19.89
C SER A 336 3.53 7.76 -20.90
N SER A 337 3.39 8.19 -22.15
CA SER A 337 3.05 7.29 -23.26
C SER A 337 4.12 6.24 -23.52
N CYS A 338 5.39 6.60 -23.32
CA CYS A 338 6.56 5.71 -23.40
C CYS A 338 6.46 4.59 -22.36
N LEU A 339 6.28 4.94 -21.08
CA LEU A 339 6.12 3.98 -19.99
C LEU A 339 4.91 3.07 -20.20
N ARG A 340 3.78 3.65 -20.64
CA ARG A 340 2.59 2.87 -20.99
C ARG A 340 2.85 1.85 -22.09
N ARG A 341 3.55 2.24 -23.17
CA ARG A 341 3.91 1.33 -24.27
C ARG A 341 4.84 0.22 -23.80
N TYR A 342 5.83 0.54 -22.98
CA TYR A 342 6.76 -0.43 -22.41
C TYR A 342 6.06 -1.42 -21.48
N VAL A 343 5.32 -0.93 -20.48
CA VAL A 343 4.58 -1.81 -19.55
C VAL A 343 3.56 -2.67 -20.32
N ARG A 344 2.88 -2.09 -21.33
CA ARG A 344 1.98 -2.84 -22.20
C ARG A 344 2.72 -3.95 -22.97
N SER A 345 3.92 -3.71 -23.51
CA SER A 345 4.63 -4.75 -24.26
C SER A 345 5.05 -5.93 -23.38
N GLN A 346 5.33 -5.68 -22.10
CA GLN A 346 5.65 -6.72 -21.11
C GLN A 346 4.41 -7.46 -20.60
N VAL A 347 3.31 -6.74 -20.33
CA VAL A 347 2.10 -7.33 -19.71
C VAL A 347 1.12 -7.88 -20.73
N LEU A 348 0.93 -7.19 -21.86
CA LEU A 348 -0.03 -7.51 -22.92
C LEU A 348 0.67 -7.62 -24.28
N PRO A 349 1.62 -8.57 -24.46
CA PRO A 349 2.29 -8.77 -25.73
C PRO A 349 1.29 -9.18 -26.83
N PRO A 350 1.58 -8.91 -28.12
CA PRO A 350 0.73 -9.33 -29.22
C PRO A 350 0.33 -10.81 -29.11
N LEU A 351 -0.97 -11.08 -29.20
CA LEU A 351 -1.53 -12.41 -28.96
C LEU A 351 -1.07 -13.40 -30.03
N ARG A 352 -0.36 -14.46 -29.64
CA ARG A 352 -0.03 -15.57 -30.56
C ARG A 352 -0.89 -16.80 -30.31
N ASP A 353 -1.04 -17.19 -29.04
CA ASP A 353 -1.96 -18.26 -28.65
C ASP A 353 -3.29 -17.68 -28.13
N VAL A 354 -4.34 -17.93 -28.91
CA VAL A 354 -5.73 -17.57 -28.57
C VAL A 354 -6.59 -18.78 -28.22
N ARG A 355 -6.02 -19.98 -28.10
CA ARG A 355 -6.80 -21.21 -27.82
C ARG A 355 -7.13 -21.37 -26.33
N ARG A 356 -6.30 -20.81 -25.45
CA ARG A 356 -6.48 -20.84 -24.00
C ARG A 356 -7.22 -19.59 -23.54
N ARG A 357 -7.93 -19.70 -22.42
CA ARG A 357 -8.62 -18.55 -21.83
C ARG A 357 -7.60 -17.50 -21.34
N PRO A 358 -7.94 -16.21 -21.34
CA PRO A 358 -7.08 -15.15 -20.86
C PRO A 358 -6.57 -15.37 -19.42
N GLU A 359 -7.40 -15.93 -18.53
CA GLU A 359 -7.06 -16.24 -17.15
C GLU A 359 -6.18 -17.50 -16.97
N ASP A 360 -6.07 -18.35 -18.00
CA ASP A 360 -5.36 -19.62 -17.96
C ASP A 360 -3.90 -19.46 -18.45
N GLY A 361 -2.94 -19.55 -17.51
CA GLY A 361 -1.52 -19.48 -17.81
C GLY A 361 -0.71 -18.89 -16.66
N THR A 362 0.59 -18.70 -16.89
CA THR A 362 1.57 -18.23 -15.87
C THR A 362 2.23 -16.90 -16.25
N GLU A 363 1.73 -16.20 -17.26
CA GLU A 363 2.21 -14.86 -17.60
C GLU A 363 1.47 -13.80 -16.77
N LEU A 364 2.03 -12.59 -16.68
CA LEU A 364 1.41 -11.46 -15.96
C LEU A 364 -0.03 -11.18 -16.42
N ARG A 365 -0.30 -11.25 -17.73
CA ARG A 365 -1.65 -11.16 -18.29
C ARG A 365 -2.61 -12.12 -17.60
N ASN A 366 -2.22 -13.38 -17.46
CA ASN A 366 -3.09 -14.42 -16.92
C ASN A 366 -3.37 -14.19 -15.44
N TYR A 367 -2.35 -13.81 -14.67
CA TYR A 367 -2.52 -13.46 -13.26
C TYR A 367 -3.47 -12.26 -13.11
N LEU A 368 -3.31 -11.21 -13.90
CA LEU A 368 -4.19 -10.04 -13.86
C LEU A 368 -5.63 -10.39 -14.28
N CYS A 369 -5.81 -11.20 -15.34
CA CYS A 369 -7.15 -11.63 -15.75
C CYS A 369 -7.87 -12.42 -14.65
N ARG A 370 -7.17 -13.30 -13.92
CA ARG A 370 -7.73 -13.99 -12.74
C ARG A 370 -8.18 -13.03 -11.63
N HIS A 371 -7.51 -11.89 -11.50
CA HIS A 371 -7.84 -10.89 -10.50
C HIS A 371 -8.95 -9.91 -10.94
N LEU A 372 -9.42 -9.96 -12.20
CA LEU A 372 -10.62 -9.22 -12.62
C LEU A 372 -11.91 -9.77 -11.99
N THR A 373 -11.88 -11.01 -11.48
CA THR A 373 -13.02 -11.67 -10.85
C THR A 373 -12.79 -12.00 -9.37
N THR A 374 -11.79 -11.37 -8.74
CA THR A 374 -11.52 -11.57 -7.29
C THR A 374 -12.61 -10.92 -6.42
N PRO A 375 -12.97 -11.51 -5.25
CA PRO A 375 -13.85 -10.85 -4.28
C PRO A 375 -13.24 -9.61 -3.63
N ALA A 376 -11.92 -9.41 -3.72
CA ALA A 376 -11.25 -8.20 -3.25
C ALA A 376 -11.52 -7.01 -4.20
N LEU A 377 -12.62 -6.28 -3.97
CA LEU A 377 -13.09 -5.22 -4.87
C LEU A 377 -12.03 -4.17 -5.19
N GLN A 378 -11.26 -3.71 -4.20
CA GLN A 378 -10.21 -2.70 -4.41
C GLN A 378 -9.11 -3.21 -5.37
N VAL A 379 -8.64 -4.44 -5.18
CA VAL A 379 -7.64 -5.06 -6.06
C VAL A 379 -8.23 -5.27 -7.45
N ARG A 380 -9.46 -5.77 -7.54
CA ARG A 380 -10.18 -5.95 -8.80
C ARG A 380 -10.23 -4.65 -9.61
N ASP A 381 -10.63 -3.56 -8.96
CA ASP A 381 -10.84 -2.28 -9.61
C ASP A 381 -9.50 -1.67 -10.07
N LEU A 382 -8.43 -1.81 -9.28
CA LEU A 382 -7.06 -1.40 -9.66
C LEU A 382 -6.50 -2.22 -10.83
N VAL A 383 -6.71 -3.54 -10.84
CA VAL A 383 -6.31 -4.40 -11.95
C VAL A 383 -7.04 -4.02 -13.24
N ALA A 384 -8.36 -3.80 -13.13
CA ALA A 384 -9.18 -3.38 -14.24
C ALA A 384 -8.74 -2.01 -14.79
N GLU A 385 -8.44 -1.06 -13.91
CA GLU A 385 -7.89 0.24 -14.31
C GLU A 385 -6.53 0.12 -15.01
N LEU A 386 -5.59 -0.65 -14.46
CA LEU A 386 -4.27 -0.85 -15.06
C LEU A 386 -4.38 -1.41 -16.49
N LEU A 387 -5.18 -2.47 -16.66
CA LEU A 387 -5.42 -3.10 -17.97
C LEU A 387 -6.08 -2.14 -18.95
N PHE A 388 -7.05 -1.34 -18.49
CA PHE A 388 -7.78 -0.41 -19.34
C PHE A 388 -6.92 0.76 -19.79
N VAL A 389 -6.10 1.35 -18.90
CA VAL A 389 -5.15 2.40 -19.27
C VAL A 389 -4.11 1.88 -20.26
N MET A 390 -3.57 0.68 -20.06
CA MET A 390 -2.69 0.04 -21.05
C MET A 390 -3.38 -0.22 -22.39
N CYS A 391 -4.70 -0.39 -22.39
CA CYS A 391 -5.53 -0.50 -23.59
C CYS A 391 -5.99 0.84 -24.16
N LYS A 392 -5.37 1.96 -23.76
CA LYS A 392 -5.74 3.33 -24.17
C LYS A 392 -7.23 3.63 -23.89
N GLU A 393 -7.75 3.05 -22.81
CA GLU A 393 -9.15 3.18 -22.39
C GLU A 393 -10.15 2.78 -23.50
N ASN A 394 -9.74 1.82 -24.36
CA ASN A 394 -10.55 1.29 -25.44
C ASN A 394 -11.16 -0.07 -25.06
N VAL A 395 -12.49 -0.14 -25.10
CA VAL A 395 -13.28 -1.33 -24.74
C VAL A 395 -12.92 -2.52 -25.63
N GLY A 396 -12.85 -2.34 -26.95
CA GLY A 396 -12.52 -3.41 -27.90
C GLY A 396 -11.13 -4.01 -27.67
N ARG A 397 -10.12 -3.14 -27.45
CA ARG A 397 -8.77 -3.59 -27.09
C ARG A 397 -8.77 -4.36 -25.78
N MET A 398 -9.47 -3.88 -24.75
CA MET A 398 -9.55 -4.59 -23.48
C MET A 398 -10.20 -5.97 -23.65
N ILE A 399 -11.32 -6.08 -24.39
CA ILE A 399 -11.99 -7.35 -24.68
C ILE A 399 -11.05 -8.33 -25.39
N LYS A 400 -10.28 -7.87 -26.39
CA LYS A 400 -9.30 -8.71 -27.11
C LYS A 400 -8.33 -9.42 -26.15
N TYR A 401 -7.82 -8.73 -25.13
CA TYR A 401 -6.79 -9.27 -24.24
C TYR A 401 -7.34 -9.97 -22.99
N THR A 402 -8.57 -9.67 -22.57
CA THR A 402 -9.13 -10.12 -21.28
C THR A 402 -10.36 -11.00 -21.41
N GLY A 403 -11.06 -10.96 -22.55
CA GLY A 403 -12.41 -11.52 -22.68
C GLY A 403 -13.45 -10.65 -21.97
N TYR A 404 -14.60 -10.46 -22.63
CA TYR A 404 -15.68 -9.62 -22.09
C TYR A 404 -16.19 -10.14 -20.74
N GLY A 405 -16.26 -11.46 -20.53
CA GLY A 405 -16.72 -12.04 -19.28
C GLY A 405 -15.90 -11.60 -18.05
N ASN A 406 -14.58 -11.54 -18.19
CA ASN A 406 -13.70 -11.08 -17.12
C ASN A 406 -13.82 -9.56 -16.90
N ALA A 407 -13.98 -8.78 -17.97
CA ALA A 407 -14.06 -7.32 -17.91
C ALA A 407 -15.48 -6.75 -17.64
N ALA A 408 -16.53 -7.57 -17.72
CA ALA A 408 -17.93 -7.14 -17.68
C ALA A 408 -18.27 -6.32 -16.43
N GLY A 409 -17.75 -6.70 -15.26
CA GLY A 409 -17.98 -5.98 -14.01
C GLY A 409 -17.45 -4.53 -14.05
N MET A 410 -16.27 -4.33 -14.65
CA MET A 410 -15.70 -2.99 -14.84
C MET A 410 -16.56 -2.17 -15.81
N PHE A 411 -16.97 -2.75 -16.93
CA PHE A 411 -17.78 -2.06 -17.93
C PHE A 411 -19.14 -1.67 -17.37
N ALA A 412 -19.78 -2.53 -16.57
CA ALA A 412 -21.02 -2.21 -15.88
C ALA A 412 -20.86 -1.01 -14.93
N ASN A 413 -19.82 -1.02 -14.09
CA ASN A 413 -19.57 0.06 -13.12
C ASN A 413 -19.29 1.41 -13.80
N ARG A 414 -18.59 1.39 -14.93
CA ARG A 414 -18.21 2.58 -15.71
C ARG A 414 -19.24 3.01 -16.75
N GLY A 415 -20.36 2.30 -16.91
CA GLY A 415 -21.36 2.62 -17.94
C GLY A 415 -20.86 2.40 -19.37
N LEU A 416 -20.03 1.36 -19.58
CA LEU A 416 -19.41 1.03 -20.87
C LEU A 416 -19.99 -0.22 -21.53
N LEU A 417 -21.10 -0.76 -21.01
CA LEU A 417 -21.69 -2.00 -21.55
C LEU A 417 -22.19 -1.85 -22.98
N GLY A 418 -22.61 -0.65 -23.38
CA GLY A 418 -23.12 -0.37 -24.73
C GLY A 418 -22.05 -0.30 -25.82
N GLY A 419 -20.77 -0.51 -25.49
CA GLY A 419 -19.67 -0.41 -26.47
C GLY A 419 -19.40 1.01 -26.98
N HIS A 420 -20.17 2.01 -26.52
CA HIS A 420 -19.98 3.43 -26.77
C HIS A 420 -18.90 4.01 -25.84
N GLY A 421 -17.68 3.52 -25.95
CA GLY A 421 -16.51 4.22 -25.42
C GLY A 421 -15.87 5.02 -26.54
N ASN A 422 -15.97 6.35 -26.51
CA ASN A 422 -15.02 7.16 -27.26
C ASN A 422 -13.61 6.83 -26.74
N PRO A 423 -12.60 6.67 -27.61
CA PRO A 423 -11.21 6.63 -27.16
C PRO A 423 -10.98 7.85 -26.26
N GLY A 424 -10.36 7.67 -25.08
CA GLY A 424 -10.13 8.78 -24.17
C GLY A 424 -9.47 9.97 -24.89
N GLU A 425 -10.00 11.18 -24.68
CA GLU A 425 -9.42 12.42 -25.20
C GLU A 425 -7.99 12.58 -24.63
N GLY A 426 -6.97 12.20 -25.40
CA GLY A 426 -5.57 12.27 -24.94
C GLY A 426 -4.63 11.18 -25.47
N TYR A 427 -5.09 10.20 -26.24
CA TYR A 427 -4.23 9.15 -26.81
C TYR A 427 -3.92 9.35 -28.30
N SER A 428 -2.63 9.28 -28.68
CA SER A 428 -2.20 9.26 -30.09
C SER A 428 -2.61 7.95 -30.80
N SER A 429 -2.96 8.08 -32.10
CA SER A 429 -3.40 7.04 -33.03
C SER A 429 -2.28 6.08 -33.48
N ASP A 430 -1.01 6.34 -33.20
CA ASP A 430 0.14 5.69 -33.90
C ASP A 430 0.43 4.21 -33.55
N SER A 431 -0.45 3.50 -32.84
CA SER A 431 -0.20 2.08 -32.51
C SER A 431 -1.47 1.24 -32.46
N GLU A 432 -2.05 1.02 -33.64
CA GLU A 432 -3.36 0.36 -33.77
C GLU A 432 -3.27 -1.12 -34.13
N ASP A 433 -2.33 -1.52 -34.99
CA ASP A 433 -2.25 -2.93 -35.40
C ASP A 433 -1.33 -3.74 -34.48
N SER A 434 -1.95 -4.50 -33.57
CA SER A 434 -1.28 -5.51 -32.73
C SER A 434 -1.75 -6.93 -33.10
N ASP A 435 -2.37 -7.07 -34.26
CA ASP A 435 -2.88 -8.35 -34.74
C ASP A 435 -1.73 -9.11 -35.38
N THR A 436 -1.36 -10.22 -34.73
CA THR A 436 -0.41 -11.17 -35.29
C THR A 436 -1.09 -11.97 -36.41
N GLU A 437 -0.30 -12.58 -37.28
CA GLU A 437 -0.85 -13.44 -38.35
C GLU A 437 -1.64 -14.62 -37.74
N GLU A 438 -1.16 -15.20 -36.65
CA GLU A 438 -1.85 -16.28 -35.92
C GLU A 438 -3.20 -15.82 -35.34
N TYR A 439 -3.28 -14.56 -34.88
CA TYR A 439 -4.53 -13.98 -34.40
C TYR A 439 -5.52 -13.75 -35.54
N LYS A 440 -5.07 -13.21 -36.68
CA LYS A 440 -5.92 -12.94 -37.86
C LYS A 440 -6.54 -14.21 -38.41
N GLU A 441 -5.80 -15.32 -38.44
CA GLU A 441 -6.32 -16.63 -38.88
C GLU A 441 -7.49 -17.13 -38.04
N LEU A 442 -7.43 -16.92 -36.72
CA LEU A 442 -8.41 -17.45 -35.76
C LEU A 442 -9.45 -16.41 -35.34
N GLN A 443 -9.30 -15.15 -35.74
CA GLN A 443 -10.12 -14.01 -35.30
C GLN A 443 -11.63 -14.27 -35.41
N HIS A 444 -12.06 -14.86 -36.52
CA HIS A 444 -13.48 -15.18 -36.76
C HIS A 444 -14.05 -16.27 -35.84
N GLY A 445 -13.20 -17.08 -35.21
CA GLY A 445 -13.58 -18.15 -34.29
C GLY A 445 -13.38 -17.82 -32.81
N ILE A 446 -12.91 -16.62 -32.47
CA ILE A 446 -12.73 -16.19 -31.08
C ILE A 446 -14.09 -15.79 -30.50
N ASN A 447 -14.46 -16.43 -29.38
CA ASN A 447 -15.61 -15.99 -28.62
C ASN A 447 -15.23 -14.73 -27.82
N PRO A 448 -15.86 -13.56 -28.06
CA PRO A 448 -15.52 -12.32 -27.37
C PRO A 448 -15.82 -12.35 -25.86
N VAL A 449 -16.75 -13.20 -25.40
CA VAL A 449 -17.05 -13.39 -23.98
C VAL A 449 -15.92 -14.13 -23.28
N LEU A 450 -15.45 -15.23 -23.87
CA LEU A 450 -14.39 -16.05 -23.30
C LEU A 450 -12.98 -15.51 -23.59
N GLY A 451 -12.83 -14.70 -24.63
CA GLY A 451 -11.53 -14.19 -25.09
C GLY A 451 -10.62 -15.27 -25.70
N CYS A 452 -11.18 -16.42 -26.10
CA CYS A 452 -10.44 -17.52 -26.70
C CYS A 452 -11.20 -18.15 -27.89
N TYR A 453 -10.47 -18.85 -28.74
CA TYR A 453 -10.99 -19.61 -29.86
C TYR A 453 -11.88 -20.75 -29.35
N GLU A 454 -13.12 -20.81 -29.85
CA GLU A 454 -13.98 -21.97 -29.68
C GLU A 454 -14.13 -22.69 -31.02
N PRO A 455 -13.88 -24.02 -31.07
CA PRO A 455 -14.23 -24.81 -32.23
C PRO A 455 -15.71 -24.62 -32.55
N LYS A 456 -16.05 -24.55 -33.84
CA LYS A 456 -17.45 -24.47 -34.27
C LYS A 456 -18.23 -25.62 -33.66
N ARG A 457 -19.19 -25.31 -32.79
CA ARG A 457 -20.07 -26.31 -32.19
C ARG A 457 -20.93 -26.93 -33.30
N PRO A 458 -21.23 -28.24 -33.24
CA PRO A 458 -22.17 -28.86 -34.16
C PRO A 458 -23.51 -28.12 -34.09
N ASN A 459 -24.19 -28.01 -35.23
CA ASN A 459 -25.44 -27.28 -35.27
C ASN A 459 -26.50 -28.07 -34.51
N ILE A 460 -27.02 -27.52 -33.42
CA ILE A 460 -28.03 -28.20 -32.58
C ILE A 460 -29.30 -28.50 -33.38
N PHE A 461 -29.54 -27.73 -34.44
CA PHE A 461 -30.67 -27.86 -35.34
C PHE A 461 -30.42 -28.81 -36.53
N GLU A 462 -29.23 -29.40 -36.66
CA GLU A 462 -28.99 -30.45 -37.66
C GLU A 462 -29.88 -31.67 -37.37
N GLY A 463 -30.72 -32.04 -38.34
CA GLY A 463 -31.64 -33.17 -38.22
C GLY A 463 -33.03 -32.83 -37.65
N MET A 464 -33.28 -31.58 -37.24
CA MET A 464 -34.63 -31.13 -36.82
C MET A 464 -35.44 -30.59 -38.01
N THR A 465 -36.74 -30.90 -38.06
CA THR A 465 -37.69 -30.28 -39.00
C THR A 465 -37.99 -28.83 -38.59
N GLU A 466 -38.45 -27.98 -39.52
CA GLU A 466 -38.81 -26.58 -39.19
C GLU A 466 -39.87 -26.49 -38.09
N GLU A 467 -40.87 -27.38 -38.11
CA GLU A 467 -41.92 -27.48 -37.09
C GLU A 467 -41.33 -27.79 -35.69
N GLN A 468 -40.30 -28.63 -35.63
CA GLN A 468 -39.61 -28.95 -34.37
C GLN A 468 -38.81 -27.75 -33.87
N LYS A 469 -38.18 -26.99 -34.76
CA LYS A 469 -37.46 -25.77 -34.38
C LYS A 469 -38.40 -24.72 -33.81
N GLU A 470 -39.56 -24.51 -34.44
CA GLU A 470 -40.59 -23.60 -33.95
C GLU A 470 -41.15 -24.05 -32.60
N TYR A 471 -41.38 -25.35 -32.42
CA TYR A 471 -41.86 -25.92 -31.17
C TYR A 471 -40.88 -25.70 -30.01
N GLU A 472 -39.58 -25.98 -30.22
CA GLU A 472 -38.53 -25.75 -29.23
C GLU A 472 -38.35 -24.26 -28.92
N ALA A 473 -38.43 -23.39 -29.94
CA ALA A 473 -38.40 -21.94 -29.74
C ALA A 473 -39.58 -21.45 -28.88
N MET A 474 -40.79 -21.95 -29.12
CA MET A 474 -41.97 -21.63 -28.32
C MET A 474 -41.87 -22.16 -26.89
N GLN A 475 -41.27 -23.34 -26.69
CA GLN A 475 -40.96 -23.83 -25.34
C GLN A 475 -39.99 -22.91 -24.61
N LEU A 476 -38.91 -22.45 -25.27
CA LEU A 476 -37.93 -21.55 -24.69
C LEU A 476 -38.57 -20.21 -24.28
N VAL A 477 -39.41 -19.63 -25.13
CA VAL A 477 -40.17 -18.40 -24.82
C VAL A 477 -41.09 -18.62 -23.62
N SER A 478 -41.81 -19.75 -23.57
CA SER A 478 -42.67 -20.09 -22.42
C SER A 478 -41.88 -20.25 -21.12
N LEU A 479 -40.67 -20.83 -21.18
CA LEU A 479 -39.77 -20.95 -20.04
C LEU A 479 -39.28 -19.57 -19.58
N MET A 480 -38.87 -18.68 -20.49
CA MET A 480 -38.44 -17.32 -20.15
C MET A 480 -39.57 -16.49 -19.54
N ASP A 481 -40.78 -16.53 -20.10
CA ASP A 481 -41.98 -15.85 -19.55
C ASP A 481 -42.33 -16.36 -18.14
N LYS A 482 -42.25 -17.69 -17.92
CA LYS A 482 -42.45 -18.27 -16.58
C LYS A 482 -41.42 -17.77 -15.57
N LEU A 483 -40.13 -17.72 -15.94
CA LEU A 483 -39.06 -17.24 -15.08
C LEU A 483 -39.23 -15.74 -14.74
N GLN A 484 -39.68 -14.94 -15.71
CA GLN A 484 -39.97 -13.52 -15.50
C GLN A 484 -41.15 -13.31 -14.55
N ARG A 485 -42.27 -14.01 -14.77
CA ARG A 485 -43.48 -13.91 -13.93
C ARG A 485 -43.25 -14.39 -12.49
N GLN A 486 -42.35 -15.34 -12.30
CA GLN A 486 -41.94 -15.82 -10.97
C GLN A 486 -40.95 -14.88 -10.27
N GLY A 487 -40.50 -13.81 -10.93
CA GLY A 487 -39.54 -12.85 -10.37
C GLY A 487 -38.13 -13.41 -10.23
N ILE A 488 -37.83 -14.56 -10.85
CA ILE A 488 -36.52 -15.20 -10.78
C ILE A 488 -35.50 -14.49 -11.67
N MET A 489 -35.95 -13.95 -12.81
CA MET A 489 -35.09 -13.25 -13.78
C MET A 489 -35.83 -12.03 -14.34
N GLN A 490 -35.18 -10.88 -14.33
CA GLN A 490 -35.71 -9.66 -14.94
C GLN A 490 -34.85 -9.29 -16.15
N PRO A 491 -35.40 -9.31 -17.38
CA PRO A 491 -34.65 -8.89 -18.55
C PRO A 491 -34.30 -7.40 -18.44
N GLY A 492 -33.15 -7.01 -18.99
CA GLY A 492 -32.69 -5.62 -18.97
C GLY A 492 -32.11 -5.20 -20.32
N ARG A 493 -32.22 -3.91 -20.62
CA ARG A 493 -31.59 -3.24 -21.76
C ARG A 493 -30.46 -2.34 -21.28
N ILE A 494 -29.66 -1.83 -22.21
CA ILE A 494 -28.60 -0.87 -21.89
C ILE A 494 -29.20 0.54 -22.00
N GLY A 495 -29.19 1.27 -20.88
CA GLY A 495 -29.65 2.66 -20.85
C GLY A 495 -28.73 3.61 -21.64
N PRO A 496 -29.16 4.85 -21.88
CA PRO A 496 -28.35 5.88 -22.54
C PRO A 496 -27.07 6.25 -21.76
N ASP A 497 -27.02 5.92 -20.47
CA ASP A 497 -25.86 6.05 -19.58
C ASP A 497 -24.92 4.83 -19.62
N GLY A 498 -25.21 3.85 -20.50
CA GLY A 498 -24.43 2.64 -20.69
C GLY A 498 -24.52 1.62 -19.55
N ARG A 499 -25.51 1.76 -18.66
CA ARG A 499 -25.78 0.85 -17.53
C ARG A 499 -27.00 -0.04 -17.80
N PRO A 500 -27.14 -1.20 -17.13
CA PRO A 500 -28.30 -2.06 -17.34
C PRO A 500 -29.54 -1.47 -16.66
N VAL A 501 -30.64 -1.39 -17.40
CA VAL A 501 -31.96 -0.91 -16.95
C VAL A 501 -32.98 -2.03 -17.17
N PRO A 502 -33.86 -2.35 -16.21
CA PRO A 502 -34.88 -3.37 -16.41
C PRO A 502 -35.82 -2.97 -17.55
N VAL A 503 -36.26 -3.96 -18.34
CA VAL A 503 -37.36 -3.78 -19.29
C VAL A 503 -38.66 -4.29 -18.66
N ASP A 504 -39.76 -3.61 -18.97
CA ASP A 504 -41.08 -4.00 -18.46
C ASP A 504 -41.62 -5.19 -19.27
N HIS A 505 -41.34 -5.25 -20.57
CA HIS A 505 -41.74 -6.34 -21.45
C HIS A 505 -40.60 -6.86 -22.35
N ILE A 506 -40.50 -8.19 -22.55
CA ILE A 506 -39.45 -8.84 -23.38
C ILE A 506 -39.40 -8.32 -24.82
N LEU A 507 -40.54 -7.86 -25.35
CA LEU A 507 -40.65 -7.32 -26.71
C LEU A 507 -39.85 -6.00 -26.89
N GLU A 508 -39.59 -5.25 -25.82
CA GLU A 508 -38.74 -4.05 -25.88
C GLU A 508 -37.30 -4.39 -26.30
N LEU A 509 -36.84 -5.62 -26.05
CA LEU A 509 -35.51 -6.08 -26.49
C LEU A 509 -35.42 -6.29 -28.01
N GLN A 510 -36.57 -6.42 -28.70
CA GLN A 510 -36.61 -6.59 -30.15
C GLN A 510 -36.43 -5.28 -30.92
N GLU A 511 -36.74 -4.14 -30.29
CA GLU A 511 -36.66 -2.82 -30.93
C GLU A 511 -35.20 -2.36 -31.15
N GLU A 512 -34.24 -2.81 -30.32
CA GLU A 512 -32.81 -2.44 -30.41
C GLU A 512 -31.98 -3.37 -31.32
N LEU A 513 -32.45 -4.59 -31.58
CA LEU A 513 -31.77 -5.61 -32.41
C LEU A 513 -31.41 -5.12 -33.83
N PRO A 514 -32.29 -4.40 -34.56
CA PRO A 514 -31.97 -3.85 -35.88
C PRO A 514 -30.90 -2.76 -35.86
N GLN A 515 -30.85 -1.93 -34.79
CA GLN A 515 -29.89 -0.84 -34.66
C GLN A 515 -28.49 -1.37 -34.34
N GLN A 516 -28.37 -2.34 -33.42
CA GLN A 516 -27.09 -2.98 -33.08
C GLN A 516 -26.46 -3.73 -34.27
N GLN A 517 -27.27 -4.39 -35.11
CA GLN A 517 -26.80 -5.05 -36.33
C GLN A 517 -26.37 -4.05 -37.43
N SER A 518 -27.00 -2.86 -37.48
CA SER A 518 -26.67 -1.82 -38.45
C SER A 518 -25.34 -1.11 -38.15
N ASP A 519 -25.01 -0.92 -36.88
CA ASP A 519 -23.74 -0.31 -36.45
C ASP A 519 -22.55 -1.27 -36.52
N HIS A 520 -22.78 -2.59 -36.37
CA HIS A 520 -21.74 -3.60 -36.58
C HIS A 520 -21.29 -3.66 -38.04
N LYS A 521 -22.20 -3.47 -39.00
CA LYS A 521 -21.89 -3.39 -40.44
C LYS A 521 -21.18 -2.10 -40.87
N ARG A 522 -21.16 -1.05 -40.03
CA ARG A 522 -20.46 0.22 -40.31
C ARG A 522 -19.01 0.22 -39.80
N LYS A 523 -18.60 -0.78 -39.02
CA LYS A 523 -17.27 -0.86 -38.38
C LYS A 523 -16.45 -2.11 -38.74
N THR A 524 -16.99 -3.02 -39.54
CA THR A 524 -16.22 -3.93 -40.42
C THR A 524 -15.93 -3.23 -41.72
#